data_AF-A0A1G6W402-F1
#
_entry.id   AF-A0A1G6W402-F1
#
_cell.length_a   1.000
_cell.length_b   1.000
_cell.length_c   1.000
_cell.angle_alpha   90.00
_cell.angle_beta   90.00
_cell.angle_gamma   90.00
#
_symmetry.space_group_name_H-M   'P 1'
#
loop_
_entity.id
_entity.type
_entity.pdbx_description
1 polymer ?
#
loop_
_entity_poly.entity_id
_entity_poly.type
_entity_poly.pdbx_seq_one_letter_code
_entity_poly.pdbx_strand_id
1 'polypeptide(L)'
;MLGVPVVGASGSGGDTGHSAVTTWLPETGTTITIASNTDDVLPEELLEVVLPALAAGEPIQVPDERADVDPAELQAREGVYTLDSGSTLTVAADDDGLVVTADGADAVAAMFGSDDFAAEDVAAHEDAVLTLLDSDSAVGRAERAAIETDLGPLTDIELAGTADEDGELHTYVRVSGQDGDMLVWYALDEQGQIGAVEYGADPPAFTLVPTSQGEYRPADPIIGDAAISVTFQDDLMTVTGSETAIDAQRTT
;
A
#
# COMPACT_ATOMS: atom_id res chain seq x y z
N MET A 1 -26.30 -24.86 2.34
CA MET A 1 -26.35 -24.63 0.88
C MET A 1 -25.09 -25.23 0.30
N LEU A 2 -25.21 -26.08 -0.73
CA LEU A 2 -24.08 -26.62 -1.48
C LEU A 2 -23.73 -25.58 -2.56
N GLY A 3 -22.43 -25.30 -2.75
CA GLY A 3 -21.96 -24.24 -3.65
C GLY A 3 -22.47 -24.40 -5.09
N VAL A 4 -22.77 -23.27 -5.73
CA VAL A 4 -23.19 -23.20 -7.13
C VAL A 4 -22.01 -23.64 -8.02
N PRO A 5 -22.20 -24.58 -8.95
CA PRO A 5 -21.12 -25.01 -9.83
C PRO A 5 -20.74 -23.87 -10.80
N VAL A 6 -19.52 -23.38 -10.64
CA VAL A 6 -18.90 -22.38 -11.53
C VAL A 6 -17.92 -23.11 -12.44
N VAL A 7 -17.99 -22.84 -13.75
CA VAL A 7 -16.97 -23.29 -14.72
C VAL A 7 -16.20 -22.06 -15.15
N GLY A 8 -14.96 -21.94 -14.67
CA GLY A 8 -14.01 -20.89 -15.07
C GLY A 8 -13.00 -21.41 -16.07
N ALA A 9 -12.64 -20.57 -17.03
CA ALA A 9 -11.45 -20.74 -17.85
C ALA A 9 -10.67 -19.41 -17.87
N SER A 10 -9.41 -19.46 -17.49
CA SER A 10 -8.47 -18.35 -17.65
C SER A 10 -7.54 -18.64 -18.83
N GLY A 11 -7.11 -17.58 -19.51
CA GLY A 11 -6.15 -17.67 -20.60
C GLY A 11 -5.34 -16.40 -20.69
N SER A 12 -4.03 -16.48 -20.44
CA SER A 12 -3.11 -15.39 -20.71
C SER A 12 -2.63 -15.45 -22.17
N GLY A 13 -2.70 -14.32 -22.87
CA GLY A 13 -2.18 -14.16 -24.22
C GLY A 13 -0.78 -13.56 -24.16
N GLY A 14 0.20 -14.21 -24.80
CA GLY A 14 1.65 -13.93 -24.65
C GLY A 14 2.18 -12.63 -25.26
N ASP A 15 1.52 -11.49 -25.04
CA ASP A 15 2.14 -10.17 -25.07
C ASP A 15 1.97 -9.58 -23.66
N THR A 16 3.08 -9.20 -23.03
CA THR A 16 3.21 -8.80 -21.62
C THR A 16 2.12 -7.82 -21.18
N GLY A 17 1.38 -8.15 -20.11
CA GLY A 17 0.41 -7.25 -19.46
C GLY A 17 -1.07 -7.46 -19.83
N HIS A 18 -1.43 -8.45 -20.66
CA HIS A 18 -2.85 -8.71 -20.96
C HIS A 18 -3.31 -10.05 -20.35
N SER A 19 -4.36 -9.99 -19.54
CA SER A 19 -5.00 -11.17 -18.98
C SER A 19 -6.51 -11.11 -19.18
N ALA A 20 -7.17 -12.27 -19.27
CA ALA A 20 -8.62 -12.34 -19.26
C ALA A 20 -9.12 -13.61 -18.57
N VAL A 21 -10.18 -13.45 -17.78
CA VAL A 21 -10.93 -14.55 -17.17
C VAL A 21 -12.36 -14.53 -17.70
N THR A 22 -12.91 -15.71 -17.97
CA THR A 22 -14.33 -15.87 -18.30
C THR A 22 -14.97 -16.91 -17.40
N THR A 23 -16.13 -16.56 -16.84
CA THR A 23 -16.94 -17.45 -16.02
C THR A 23 -18.38 -17.50 -16.52
N TRP A 24 -19.02 -18.65 -16.36
CA TRP A 24 -20.42 -18.87 -16.70
C TRP A 24 -21.23 -19.24 -15.47
N LEU A 25 -22.35 -18.55 -15.26
CA LEU A 25 -23.32 -18.77 -14.20
C LEU A 25 -24.53 -19.52 -14.78
N PRO A 26 -24.66 -20.84 -14.58
CA PRO A 26 -25.67 -21.65 -15.27
C PRO A 26 -27.11 -21.32 -14.85
N GLU A 27 -27.31 -20.93 -13.59
CA GLU A 27 -28.64 -20.65 -13.03
C GLU A 27 -29.29 -19.41 -13.66
N THR A 28 -28.46 -18.42 -14.00
CA THR A 28 -28.90 -17.17 -14.64
C THR A 28 -28.70 -17.18 -16.15
N GLY A 29 -27.93 -18.14 -16.68
CA GLY A 29 -27.53 -18.16 -18.08
C GLY A 29 -26.56 -17.02 -18.45
N THR A 30 -25.86 -16.46 -17.46
CA THR A 30 -24.99 -15.28 -17.63
C THR A 30 -23.54 -15.70 -17.85
N THR A 31 -22.86 -15.04 -18.80
CA THR A 31 -21.40 -15.16 -18.98
C THR A 31 -20.76 -13.84 -18.58
N ILE A 32 -19.71 -13.89 -17.78
CA ILE A 32 -18.94 -12.74 -17.32
C ILE A 32 -17.53 -12.90 -17.89
N THR A 33 -17.05 -11.87 -18.56
CA THR A 33 -15.67 -11.80 -19.06
C THR A 33 -15.03 -10.54 -18.51
N ILE A 34 -13.91 -10.70 -17.84
CA ILE A 34 -13.07 -9.60 -17.39
C ILE A 34 -11.76 -9.70 -18.17
N ALA A 35 -11.29 -8.56 -18.67
CA ALA A 35 -10.00 -8.44 -19.31
C ALA A 35 -9.25 -7.28 -18.64
N SER A 36 -7.97 -7.51 -18.39
CA SER A 36 -7.02 -6.51 -17.92
C SER A 36 -5.94 -6.33 -18.98
N ASN A 37 -5.49 -5.09 -19.15
CA ASN A 37 -4.38 -4.70 -20.01
C ASN A 37 -3.20 -4.14 -19.19
N THR A 38 -3.23 -4.35 -17.88
CA THR A 38 -2.13 -4.12 -16.96
C THR A 38 -1.84 -5.41 -16.18
N ASP A 39 -0.62 -5.57 -15.71
CA ASP A 39 -0.21 -6.56 -14.71
C ASP A 39 -0.55 -6.15 -13.28
N ASP A 40 -0.90 -4.89 -13.03
CA ASP A 40 -1.28 -4.38 -11.70
C ASP A 40 -2.58 -4.97 -11.17
N VAL A 41 -3.50 -5.36 -12.05
CA VAL A 41 -4.82 -5.90 -11.66
C VAL A 41 -5.07 -7.21 -12.40
N LEU A 42 -5.13 -8.31 -11.66
CA LEU A 42 -5.45 -9.60 -12.24
C LEU A 42 -6.97 -9.68 -12.49
N PRO A 43 -7.41 -10.09 -13.70
CA PRO A 43 -8.83 -10.30 -14.00
C PRO A 43 -9.53 -11.25 -13.02
N GLU A 44 -8.79 -12.21 -12.47
CA GLU A 44 -9.24 -13.16 -11.46
C GLU A 44 -9.61 -12.47 -10.15
N GLU A 45 -8.78 -11.54 -9.65
CA GLU A 45 -9.06 -10.77 -8.42
C GLU A 45 -10.29 -9.90 -8.62
N LEU A 46 -10.37 -9.20 -9.75
CA LEU A 46 -11.55 -8.40 -10.07
C LEU A 46 -12.80 -9.27 -10.17
N LEU A 47 -12.67 -10.50 -10.70
CA LEU A 47 -13.79 -11.45 -10.75
C LEU A 47 -14.27 -11.81 -9.34
N GLU A 48 -13.35 -12.09 -8.41
CA GLU A 48 -13.69 -12.42 -7.02
C GLU A 48 -14.47 -11.28 -6.34
N VAL A 49 -14.09 -10.03 -6.60
CA VAL A 49 -14.76 -8.84 -6.06
C VAL A 49 -16.17 -8.66 -6.66
N VAL A 50 -16.33 -8.79 -7.99
CA VAL A 50 -17.62 -8.47 -8.65
C VAL A 50 -18.61 -9.63 -8.69
N LEU A 51 -18.13 -10.87 -8.55
CA LEU A 51 -18.96 -12.07 -8.69
C LEU A 51 -20.12 -12.13 -7.68
N PRO A 52 -19.95 -11.79 -6.38
CA PRO A 52 -21.05 -11.77 -5.42
C PRO A 52 -22.19 -10.81 -5.83
N ALA A 53 -21.86 -9.57 -6.23
CA ALA A 53 -22.84 -8.58 -6.68
C ALA A 53 -23.57 -9.06 -7.94
N LEU A 54 -22.82 -9.59 -8.92
CA LEU A 54 -23.38 -10.14 -10.15
C LEU A 54 -24.28 -11.35 -9.90
N ALA A 55 -23.91 -12.24 -8.98
CA ALA A 55 -24.71 -13.39 -8.58
C ALA A 55 -26.01 -12.98 -7.87
N ALA A 56 -25.98 -11.88 -7.12
CA ALA A 56 -27.15 -11.28 -6.47
C ALA A 56 -28.05 -10.47 -7.44
N GLY A 57 -27.59 -10.22 -8.67
CA GLY A 57 -28.27 -9.33 -9.63
C GLY A 57 -28.17 -7.85 -9.25
N GLU A 58 -27.19 -7.50 -8.42
CA GLU A 58 -26.89 -6.14 -8.00
C GLU A 58 -25.98 -5.45 -9.04
N PRO A 59 -26.06 -4.12 -9.18
CA PRO A 59 -25.13 -3.40 -10.04
C PRO A 59 -23.70 -3.52 -9.53
N ILE A 60 -22.74 -3.70 -10.44
CA ILE A 60 -21.32 -3.59 -10.12
C ILE A 60 -21.04 -2.13 -9.76
N GLN A 61 -20.39 -1.90 -8.62
CA GLN A 61 -19.84 -0.59 -8.28
C GLN A 61 -18.66 -0.33 -9.21
N VAL A 62 -18.82 0.60 -10.14
CA VAL A 62 -17.71 1.10 -10.95
C VAL A 62 -16.98 2.16 -10.13
N PRO A 63 -15.63 2.13 -10.07
CA PRO A 63 -14.87 3.21 -9.46
C PRO A 63 -15.24 4.54 -10.11
N ASP A 64 -15.25 5.61 -9.31
CA ASP A 64 -15.44 6.96 -9.85
C ASP A 64 -14.38 7.25 -10.92
N GLU A 65 -14.83 7.82 -12.03
CA GLU A 65 -13.94 8.25 -13.11
C GLU A 65 -12.93 9.27 -12.56
N ARG A 66 -11.67 9.12 -12.94
CA ARG A 66 -10.63 10.13 -12.66
C ARG A 66 -11.09 11.47 -13.21
N ALA A 67 -11.16 12.47 -12.35
CA ALA A 67 -11.47 13.83 -12.78
C ALA A 67 -10.30 14.38 -13.64
N ASP A 68 -10.63 15.09 -14.70
CA ASP A 68 -9.65 15.85 -15.47
C ASP A 68 -9.31 17.13 -14.68
N VAL A 69 -8.08 17.23 -14.19
CA VAL A 69 -7.61 18.34 -13.36
C VAL A 69 -6.44 19.03 -14.05
N ASP A 70 -6.40 20.36 -13.97
CA ASP A 70 -5.31 21.16 -14.53
C ASP A 70 -3.96 20.75 -13.89
N PRO A 71 -2.91 20.44 -14.66
CA PRO A 71 -1.58 20.16 -14.11
C PRO A 71 -1.06 21.24 -13.15
N ALA A 72 -1.44 22.51 -13.35
CA ALA A 72 -1.09 23.59 -12.43
C ALA A 72 -1.74 23.45 -11.04
N GLU A 73 -2.91 22.80 -10.96
CA GLU A 73 -3.56 22.49 -9.69
C GLU A 73 -2.82 21.36 -8.96
N LEU A 74 -2.39 20.31 -9.65
CA LEU A 74 -1.57 19.24 -9.06
C LEU A 74 -0.24 19.79 -8.53
N GLN A 75 0.45 20.62 -9.33
CA GLN A 75 1.69 21.29 -8.90
C GLN A 75 1.49 22.18 -7.68
N ALA A 76 0.32 22.82 -7.54
CA ALA A 76 0.02 23.60 -6.35
C ALA A 76 -0.10 22.74 -5.07
N ARG A 77 -0.29 21.41 -5.20
CA ARG A 77 -0.34 20.43 -4.10
C ARG A 77 1.03 19.85 -3.73
N GLU A 78 2.09 20.12 -4.46
CA GLU A 78 3.44 19.69 -4.09
C GLU A 78 3.93 20.30 -2.78
N GLY A 79 4.63 19.51 -1.98
CA GLY A 79 5.25 19.96 -0.74
C GLY A 79 5.37 18.86 0.31
N VAL A 80 5.99 19.22 1.45
CA VAL A 80 6.08 18.34 2.61
C VAL A 80 4.99 18.72 3.60
N TYR A 81 4.15 17.74 3.96
CA TYR A 81 3.08 17.87 4.93
C TYR A 81 3.48 17.14 6.21
N THR A 82 3.40 17.83 7.35
CA THR A 82 3.87 17.31 8.64
C THR A 82 2.68 17.04 9.54
N LEU A 83 2.61 15.83 10.08
CA LEU A 83 1.62 15.42 11.08
C LEU A 83 1.98 15.99 12.46
N ASP A 84 1.02 16.01 13.39
CA ASP A 84 1.25 16.45 14.78
C ASP A 84 2.35 15.66 15.50
N SER A 85 2.61 14.41 15.11
CA SER A 85 3.68 13.57 15.66
C SER A 85 5.07 13.91 15.13
N GLY A 86 5.16 14.68 14.04
CA GLY A 86 6.40 14.98 13.33
C GLY A 86 6.70 14.05 12.16
N SER A 87 5.91 12.98 11.96
CA SER A 87 5.96 12.19 10.71
C SER A 87 5.56 13.06 9.52
N THR A 88 6.03 12.71 8.32
CA THR A 88 5.84 13.54 7.13
C THR A 88 5.26 12.78 5.94
N LEU A 89 4.50 13.48 5.12
CA LEU A 89 3.97 13.07 3.83
C LEU A 89 4.55 14.01 2.77
N THR A 90 5.41 13.51 1.90
CA THR A 90 5.96 14.29 0.79
C THR A 90 5.10 14.07 -0.45
N VAL A 91 4.50 15.14 -0.95
CA VAL A 91 3.62 15.13 -2.11
C VAL A 91 4.37 15.70 -3.32
N ALA A 92 4.41 14.94 -4.40
CA ALA A 92 4.97 15.34 -5.70
C ALA A 92 3.91 15.15 -6.80
N ALA A 93 3.86 16.05 -7.78
CA ALA A 93 2.97 15.90 -8.92
C ALA A 93 3.63 15.04 -10.01
N ASP A 94 2.82 14.19 -10.64
CA ASP A 94 3.21 13.39 -11.80
C ASP A 94 2.10 13.43 -12.88
N ASP A 95 2.37 12.86 -14.05
CA ASP A 95 1.42 12.75 -15.17
C ASP A 95 0.13 12.01 -14.74
N ASP A 96 0.24 11.09 -13.78
CA ASP A 96 -0.86 10.26 -13.30
C ASP A 96 -1.58 10.77 -12.03
N GLY A 97 -1.09 11.84 -11.41
CA GLY A 97 -1.73 12.42 -10.23
C GLY A 97 -0.72 12.98 -9.24
N LEU A 98 -0.89 12.65 -7.96
CA LEU A 98 0.05 13.02 -6.90
C LEU A 98 0.69 11.76 -6.32
N VAL A 99 2.01 11.66 -6.36
CA VAL A 99 2.75 10.63 -5.61
C VAL A 99 2.93 11.14 -4.19
N VAL A 100 2.52 10.33 -3.22
CA VAL A 100 2.70 10.65 -1.79
C VAL A 100 3.60 9.62 -1.15
N THR A 101 4.74 10.09 -0.63
CA THR A 101 5.72 9.27 0.08
C THR A 101 5.58 9.50 1.58
N ALA A 102 5.43 8.43 2.35
CA ALA A 102 5.29 8.49 3.81
C ALA A 102 6.63 8.25 4.50
N ASP A 103 6.96 9.10 5.48
CA ASP A 103 8.13 8.95 6.34
C ASP A 103 7.74 9.10 7.82
N GLY A 104 7.92 8.03 8.58
CA GLY A 104 7.57 7.93 9.99
C GLY A 104 6.29 7.11 10.22
N ALA A 105 6.24 6.43 11.37
CA ALA A 105 5.25 5.37 11.62
C ALA A 105 3.80 5.86 11.49
N ASP A 106 3.49 7.06 11.96
CA ASP A 106 2.12 7.59 11.87
C ASP A 106 1.75 8.00 10.43
N ALA A 107 2.73 8.45 9.64
CA ALA A 107 2.48 8.75 8.22
C ALA A 107 2.24 7.46 7.44
N VAL A 108 3.01 6.39 7.71
CA VAL A 108 2.80 5.08 7.10
C VAL A 108 1.45 4.50 7.52
N ALA A 109 1.14 4.46 8.81
CA ALA A 109 -0.12 3.89 9.31
C ALA A 109 -1.36 4.60 8.75
N ALA A 110 -1.30 5.91 8.55
CA ALA A 110 -2.41 6.66 7.98
C ALA A 110 -2.66 6.39 6.49
N MET A 111 -1.61 5.97 5.78
CA MET A 111 -1.58 5.84 4.33
C MET A 111 -1.67 4.38 3.87
N PHE A 112 -1.14 3.46 4.66
CA PHE A 112 -1.02 2.04 4.35
C PHE A 112 -1.69 1.16 5.42
N GLY A 113 -2.66 1.73 6.14
CA GLY A 113 -3.51 0.97 7.05
C GLY A 113 -4.29 -0.10 6.28
N SER A 114 -4.35 -1.30 6.83
CA SER A 114 -5.02 -2.45 6.23
C SER A 114 -6.30 -2.80 6.98
N ASP A 115 -7.34 -3.22 6.25
CA ASP A 115 -8.51 -3.85 6.85
C ASP A 115 -8.31 -5.39 7.01
N ASP A 116 -7.30 -5.96 6.34
CA ASP A 116 -6.95 -7.38 6.44
C ASP A 116 -6.14 -7.72 7.69
N PHE A 117 -5.36 -6.76 8.18
CA PHE A 117 -4.56 -6.89 9.39
C PHE A 117 -5.11 -6.01 10.51
N ALA A 118 -5.37 -6.61 11.68
CA ALA A 118 -5.71 -5.81 12.85
C ALA A 118 -4.50 -4.99 13.31
N ALA A 119 -4.76 -3.85 13.96
CA ALA A 119 -3.69 -3.02 14.53
C ALA A 119 -2.77 -3.80 15.49
N GLU A 120 -3.31 -4.81 16.19
CA GLU A 120 -2.52 -5.69 17.04
C GLU A 120 -1.59 -6.63 16.25
N ASP A 121 -1.98 -7.06 15.04
CA ASP A 121 -1.16 -7.89 14.17
C ASP A 121 0.01 -7.08 13.61
N VAL A 122 -0.27 -5.83 13.19
CA VAL A 122 0.76 -4.87 12.76
C VAL A 122 1.77 -4.62 13.88
N ALA A 123 1.30 -4.29 15.08
CA ALA A 123 2.18 -4.04 16.22
C ALA A 123 2.99 -5.30 16.61
N ALA A 124 2.42 -6.50 16.49
CA ALA A 124 3.14 -7.74 16.75
C ALA A 124 4.24 -8.01 15.70
N HIS A 125 3.99 -7.64 14.44
CA HIS A 125 4.98 -7.74 13.36
C HIS A 125 6.14 -6.76 13.58
N GLU A 126 5.84 -5.51 13.93
CA GLU A 126 6.83 -4.49 14.29
C GLU A 126 7.72 -4.95 15.46
N ASP A 127 7.12 -5.43 16.54
CA ASP A 127 7.83 -5.97 17.71
C ASP A 127 8.73 -7.17 17.34
N ALA A 128 8.26 -8.02 16.42
CA ALA A 128 9.03 -9.18 15.95
C ALA A 128 10.26 -8.75 15.14
N VAL A 129 10.14 -7.74 14.27
CA VAL A 129 11.25 -7.17 13.50
C VAL A 129 12.27 -6.50 14.41
N LEU A 130 11.81 -5.67 15.37
CA LEU A 130 12.71 -5.05 16.34
C LEU A 130 13.41 -6.10 17.21
N THR A 131 12.69 -7.14 17.64
CA THR A 131 13.28 -8.26 18.39
C THR A 131 14.32 -9.01 17.56
N LEU A 132 14.05 -9.27 16.28
CA LEU A 132 15.00 -9.90 15.36
C LEU A 132 16.32 -9.12 15.33
N LEU A 133 16.23 -7.80 15.15
CA LEU A 133 17.36 -6.89 15.05
C LEU A 133 18.09 -6.64 16.37
N ASP A 134 17.41 -6.75 17.52
CA ASP A 134 18.06 -6.65 18.84
C ASP A 134 18.58 -8.00 19.37
N SER A 135 18.14 -9.12 18.80
CA SER A 135 18.44 -10.45 19.34
C SER A 135 19.90 -10.89 19.15
N ASP A 136 20.42 -11.60 20.15
CA ASP A 136 21.66 -12.40 20.06
C ASP A 136 21.48 -13.70 19.23
N SER A 137 20.33 -13.86 18.57
CA SER A 137 20.04 -15.03 17.74
C SER A 137 21.06 -15.15 16.59
N ALA A 138 21.20 -16.35 16.03
CA ALA A 138 22.11 -16.53 14.90
C ALA A 138 21.66 -15.72 13.67
N VAL A 139 20.35 -15.58 13.47
CA VAL A 139 19.75 -14.81 12.36
C VAL A 139 19.94 -13.32 12.62
N GLY A 140 19.53 -12.81 13.78
CA GLY A 140 19.68 -11.39 14.14
C GLY A 140 21.13 -10.90 14.08
N ARG A 141 22.09 -11.69 14.56
CA ARG A 141 23.52 -11.34 14.45
C ARG A 141 24.03 -11.36 13.02
N ALA A 142 23.55 -12.29 12.19
CA ALA A 142 23.90 -12.31 10.77
C ALA A 142 23.33 -11.09 10.04
N GLU A 143 22.09 -10.73 10.36
CA GLU A 143 21.37 -9.60 9.78
C GLU A 143 22.04 -8.27 10.13
N ARG A 144 22.31 -8.02 11.42
CA ARG A 144 23.06 -6.82 11.84
C ARG A 144 24.42 -6.74 11.17
N ALA A 145 25.14 -7.87 11.07
CA ALA A 145 26.45 -7.88 10.41
C ALA A 145 26.36 -7.57 8.91
N ALA A 146 25.25 -7.92 8.25
CA ALA A 146 24.99 -7.52 6.87
C ALA A 146 24.85 -5.99 6.78
N ILE A 147 24.00 -5.37 7.62
CA ILE A 147 23.79 -3.91 7.62
C ILE A 147 25.08 -3.16 8.00
N GLU A 148 25.82 -3.65 9.00
CA GLU A 148 27.09 -3.03 9.44
C GLU A 148 28.19 -3.05 8.35
N THR A 149 28.05 -3.88 7.32
CA THR A 149 28.97 -3.87 6.18
C THR A 149 28.91 -2.54 5.42
N ASP A 150 27.73 -1.91 5.35
CA ASP A 150 27.49 -0.68 4.59
C ASP A 150 27.47 0.57 5.49
N LEU A 151 26.98 0.45 6.73
CA LEU A 151 26.83 1.58 7.66
C LEU A 151 27.93 1.69 8.72
N GLY A 152 28.83 0.70 8.80
CA GLY A 152 29.72 0.55 9.94
C GLY A 152 28.94 0.15 11.21
N PRO A 153 29.55 0.23 12.41
CA PRO A 153 28.89 -0.16 13.65
C PRO A 153 27.56 0.58 13.86
N LEU A 154 26.49 -0.17 14.12
CA LEU A 154 25.16 0.42 14.30
C LEU A 154 25.09 1.27 15.57
N THR A 155 24.47 2.43 15.46
CA THR A 155 24.26 3.37 16.57
C THR A 155 22.81 3.49 16.97
N ASP A 156 21.86 3.31 16.04
CA ASP A 156 20.43 3.41 16.31
C ASP A 156 19.61 2.54 15.35
N ILE A 157 18.42 2.15 15.80
CA ILE A 157 17.41 1.45 15.00
C ILE A 157 16.05 2.03 15.42
N GLU A 158 15.40 2.73 14.50
CA GLU A 158 14.11 3.40 14.70
C GLU A 158 13.05 2.79 13.80
N LEU A 159 11.86 2.55 14.33
CA LEU A 159 10.72 2.11 13.54
C LEU A 159 10.22 3.25 12.65
N ALA A 160 10.16 3.03 11.34
CA ALA A 160 9.64 3.99 10.37
C ALA A 160 8.17 3.71 9.97
N GLY A 161 7.61 2.57 10.39
CA GLY A 161 6.21 2.18 10.21
C GLY A 161 6.07 0.87 9.46
N THR A 162 4.84 0.36 9.39
CA THR A 162 4.51 -0.87 8.66
C THR A 162 3.42 -0.62 7.64
N ALA A 163 3.68 -1.02 6.40
CA ALA A 163 2.72 -0.97 5.31
C ALA A 163 2.21 -2.38 4.98
N ASP A 164 0.95 -2.48 4.59
CA ASP A 164 0.43 -3.65 3.89
C ASP A 164 0.62 -3.45 2.39
N GLU A 165 1.49 -4.27 1.80
CA GLU A 165 1.80 -4.26 0.37
C GLU A 165 1.50 -5.66 -0.17
N ASP A 166 0.51 -5.76 -1.06
CA ASP A 166 0.07 -7.01 -1.68
C ASP A 166 -0.32 -8.13 -0.68
N GLY A 167 -0.90 -7.75 0.47
CA GLY A 167 -1.32 -8.69 1.52
C GLY A 167 -0.17 -9.21 2.37
N GLU A 168 1.00 -8.56 2.32
CA GLU A 168 2.16 -8.84 3.15
C GLU A 168 2.55 -7.60 3.97
N LEU A 169 2.80 -7.80 5.27
CA LEU A 169 3.26 -6.72 6.13
C LEU A 169 4.74 -6.44 5.88
N HIS A 170 5.05 -5.22 5.47
CA HIS A 170 6.40 -4.70 5.30
C HIS A 170 6.69 -3.70 6.43
N THR A 171 7.46 -4.12 7.44
CA THR A 171 7.92 -3.23 8.52
C THR A 171 9.18 -2.51 8.07
N TYR A 172 9.11 -1.19 7.96
CA TYR A 172 10.22 -0.30 7.65
C TYR A 172 10.93 0.13 8.93
N VAL A 173 12.25 0.01 8.94
CA VAL A 173 13.13 0.46 10.03
C VAL A 173 14.24 1.34 9.47
N ARG A 174 14.44 2.49 10.10
CA ARG A 174 15.56 3.38 9.84
C ARG A 174 16.73 2.94 10.72
N VAL A 175 17.81 2.52 10.09
CA VAL A 175 19.02 2.06 10.77
C VAL A 175 20.11 3.10 10.58
N SER A 176 20.70 3.54 11.68
CA SER A 176 21.82 4.48 11.69
C SER A 176 23.10 3.77 12.12
N GLY A 177 24.19 4.06 11.40
CA GLY A 177 25.55 3.64 11.75
C GLY A 177 26.55 4.79 11.69
N GLN A 178 27.83 4.48 11.88
CA GLN A 178 28.88 5.50 11.87
C GLN A 178 29.06 6.17 10.50
N ASP A 179 28.73 5.47 9.42
CA ASP A 179 28.97 5.90 8.05
C ASP A 179 27.71 6.47 7.35
N GLY A 180 26.53 6.38 7.98
CA GLY A 180 25.29 6.96 7.45
C GLY A 180 24.02 6.32 8.00
N ASP A 181 22.90 6.61 7.34
CA ASP A 181 21.58 6.06 7.63
C ASP A 181 21.07 5.25 6.42
N MET A 182 20.23 4.25 6.69
CA MET A 182 19.57 3.44 5.67
C MET A 182 18.15 3.11 6.11
N LEU A 183 17.21 3.13 5.17
CA LEU A 183 15.90 2.54 5.38
C LEU A 183 15.96 1.08 4.91
N VAL A 184 15.44 0.17 5.73
CA VAL A 184 15.35 -1.26 5.44
C VAL A 184 13.91 -1.66 5.72
N TRP A 185 13.29 -2.49 4.87
CA TRP A 185 12.02 -3.11 5.23
C TRP A 185 12.18 -4.62 5.37
N TYR A 186 11.35 -5.20 6.24
CA TYR A 186 11.30 -6.62 6.53
C TYR A 186 9.89 -7.16 6.38
N ALA A 187 9.76 -8.28 5.68
CA ALA A 187 8.61 -9.16 5.80
C ALA A 187 9.04 -10.45 6.49
N LEU A 188 8.21 -10.91 7.42
CA LEU A 188 8.51 -12.09 8.23
C LEU A 188 7.57 -13.23 7.84
N ASP A 189 8.10 -14.45 7.77
CA ASP A 189 7.29 -15.63 7.54
C ASP A 189 6.50 -16.03 8.80
N GLU A 190 5.62 -17.04 8.67
CA GLU A 190 4.82 -17.56 9.79
C GLU A 190 5.65 -18.07 11.00
N GLN A 191 6.96 -18.28 10.82
CA GLN A 191 7.88 -18.72 11.87
C GLN A 191 8.67 -17.56 12.48
N GLY A 192 8.40 -16.31 12.06
CA GLY A 192 9.11 -15.11 12.48
C GLY A 192 10.54 -15.03 11.93
N GLN A 193 10.82 -15.72 10.81
CA GLN A 193 12.07 -15.60 10.08
C GLN A 193 11.94 -14.57 8.97
N ILE A 194 13.06 -14.06 8.46
CA ILE A 194 13.06 -13.14 7.31
C ILE A 194 12.54 -13.90 6.09
N GLY A 195 11.33 -13.56 5.65
CA GLY A 195 10.74 -14.02 4.39
C GLY A 195 11.28 -13.20 3.22
N ALA A 196 11.33 -11.88 3.41
CA ALA A 196 11.92 -10.92 2.49
C ALA A 196 12.55 -9.74 3.25
N VAL A 197 13.54 -9.11 2.61
CA VAL A 197 14.22 -7.91 3.11
C VAL A 197 14.74 -7.09 1.93
N GLU A 198 14.63 -5.77 2.04
CA GLU A 198 15.25 -4.83 1.10
C GLU A 198 16.10 -3.80 1.84
N TYR A 199 17.37 -3.68 1.45
CA TYR A 199 18.30 -2.70 2.02
C TYR A 199 18.36 -1.45 1.15
N GLY A 200 18.33 -0.28 1.79
CA GLY A 200 18.29 0.99 1.08
C GLY A 200 16.97 1.19 0.34
N ALA A 201 15.88 0.70 0.95
CA ALA A 201 14.53 0.85 0.45
C ALA A 201 14.17 2.33 0.31
N ASP A 202 13.34 2.65 -0.68
CA ASP A 202 12.63 3.91 -0.69
C ASP A 202 11.49 3.87 0.35
N PRO A 203 11.09 5.01 0.94
CA PRO A 203 9.94 5.01 1.83
C PRO A 203 8.67 4.65 1.05
N PRO A 204 7.68 4.01 1.70
CA PRO A 204 6.49 3.54 1.02
C PRO A 204 5.73 4.73 0.41
N ALA A 205 5.30 4.55 -0.83
CA ALA A 205 4.64 5.59 -1.61
C ALA A 205 3.46 5.04 -2.40
N PHE A 206 2.43 5.86 -2.60
CA PHE A 206 1.36 5.54 -3.53
C PHE A 206 0.92 6.75 -4.35
N THR A 207 0.20 6.47 -5.42
CA THR A 207 -0.32 7.50 -6.32
C THR A 207 -1.76 7.83 -5.95
N LEU A 208 -2.06 9.11 -5.81
CA LEU A 208 -3.40 9.68 -5.66
C LEU A 208 -3.92 10.18 -7.00
N VAL A 209 -5.12 9.76 -7.35
CA VAL A 209 -5.87 10.27 -8.51
C VAL A 209 -6.99 11.21 -8.04
N PRO A 210 -7.24 12.32 -8.77
CA PRO A 210 -8.30 13.24 -8.41
C PRO A 210 -9.69 12.64 -8.67
N THR A 211 -10.61 12.85 -7.73
CA THR A 211 -12.04 12.53 -7.87
C THR A 211 -12.88 13.79 -8.07
N SER A 212 -12.46 14.89 -7.47
CA SER A 212 -13.05 16.22 -7.66
C SER A 212 -12.02 17.31 -7.32
N GLN A 213 -12.43 18.58 -7.32
CA GLN A 213 -11.50 19.68 -7.03
C GLN A 213 -11.01 19.60 -5.58
N GLY A 214 -9.72 19.28 -5.41
CA GLY A 214 -9.10 19.14 -4.09
C GLY A 214 -9.39 17.83 -3.35
N GLU A 215 -10.09 16.89 -3.98
CA GLU A 215 -10.39 15.56 -3.43
C GLU A 215 -9.72 14.47 -4.27
N TYR A 216 -9.11 13.51 -3.59
CA TYR A 216 -8.29 12.47 -4.19
C TYR A 216 -8.55 11.13 -3.53
N ARG A 217 -8.24 10.06 -4.25
CA ARG A 217 -8.23 8.67 -3.77
C ARG A 217 -6.97 7.95 -4.28
N PRO A 218 -6.54 6.84 -3.66
CA PRO A 218 -5.52 5.97 -4.25
C PRO A 218 -5.87 5.57 -5.69
N ALA A 219 -4.85 5.54 -6.55
CA ALA A 219 -4.95 5.14 -7.95
C ALA A 219 -5.32 3.67 -8.05
N ASP A 220 -4.66 2.85 -7.25
CA ASP A 220 -4.97 1.44 -7.06
C ASP A 220 -6.08 1.30 -6.00
N PRO A 221 -7.28 0.81 -6.36
CA PRO A 221 -8.36 0.59 -5.41
C PRO A 221 -8.16 -0.66 -4.55
N ILE A 222 -7.13 -1.48 -4.78
CA ILE A 222 -6.81 -2.71 -4.05
C ILE A 222 -5.79 -2.45 -2.94
N ILE A 223 -4.96 -1.41 -3.05
CA ILE A 223 -4.06 -0.99 -1.97
C ILE A 223 -4.89 -0.43 -0.81
N GLY A 224 -5.18 -1.30 0.16
CA GLY A 224 -6.03 -1.05 1.31
C GLY A 224 -7.51 -1.17 0.97
N ASP A 225 -8.17 -2.22 1.47
CA ASP A 225 -9.64 -2.38 1.42
C ASP A 225 -10.39 -1.20 2.10
N ALA A 226 -9.67 -0.40 2.89
CA ALA A 226 -10.16 0.83 3.46
C ALA A 226 -10.25 1.93 2.39
N ALA A 227 -11.43 2.54 2.25
CA ALA A 227 -11.65 3.69 1.37
C ALA A 227 -10.84 4.92 1.83
N ILE A 228 -9.54 4.95 1.55
CA ILE A 228 -8.68 6.10 1.81
C ILE A 228 -9.14 7.22 0.88
N SER A 229 -9.42 8.37 1.47
CA SER A 229 -9.67 9.61 0.75
C SER A 229 -8.76 10.71 1.28
N VAL A 230 -8.24 11.51 0.37
CA VAL A 230 -7.37 12.62 0.70
C VAL A 230 -8.01 13.90 0.21
N THR A 231 -8.09 14.88 1.10
CA THR A 231 -8.57 16.22 0.75
C THR A 231 -7.49 17.25 1.03
N PHE A 232 -7.40 18.24 0.15
CA PHE A 232 -6.48 19.35 0.33
C PHE A 232 -7.24 20.67 0.38
N GLN A 233 -7.16 21.35 1.52
CA GLN A 233 -7.70 22.69 1.71
C GLN A 233 -6.57 23.66 2.07
N ASP A 234 -6.23 24.54 1.12
CA ASP A 234 -5.07 25.42 1.23
C ASP A 234 -3.79 24.60 1.51
N ASP A 235 -3.13 24.83 2.64
CA ASP A 235 -1.92 24.15 3.10
C ASP A 235 -2.21 22.93 4.00
N LEU A 236 -3.48 22.59 4.23
CA LEU A 236 -3.89 21.42 5.01
C LEU A 236 -4.17 20.24 4.08
N MET A 237 -3.56 19.10 4.37
CA MET A 237 -3.89 17.78 3.83
C MET A 237 -4.60 16.98 4.91
N THR A 238 -5.78 16.44 4.60
CA THR A 238 -6.50 15.53 5.50
C THR A 238 -6.60 14.16 4.82
N VAL A 239 -6.04 13.14 5.46
CA VAL A 239 -6.16 11.73 5.04
C VAL A 239 -7.25 11.10 5.90
N THR A 240 -8.26 10.53 5.27
CA THR A 240 -9.37 9.83 5.94
C THR A 240 -9.33 8.36 5.54
N GLY A 241 -9.06 7.48 6.51
CA GLY A 241 -9.16 6.03 6.38
C GLY A 241 -10.47 5.48 6.98
N SER A 242 -10.54 4.16 7.14
CA SER A 242 -11.74 3.46 7.65
C SER A 242 -12.09 3.84 9.10
N GLU A 243 -11.09 4.07 9.96
CA GLU A 243 -11.31 4.34 11.39
C GLU A 243 -10.97 5.77 11.83
N THR A 244 -10.06 6.44 11.14
CA THR A 244 -9.54 7.74 11.58
C THR A 244 -9.31 8.71 10.43
N ALA A 245 -9.35 10.00 10.77
CA ALA A 245 -8.88 11.07 9.90
C ALA A 245 -7.67 11.74 10.57
N ILE A 246 -6.62 11.95 9.79
CA ILE A 246 -5.42 12.65 10.23
C ILE A 246 -5.22 13.91 9.40
N ASP A 247 -4.69 14.94 10.07
CA ASP A 247 -4.38 16.22 9.47
C ASP A 247 -2.85 16.38 9.39
N ALA A 248 -2.36 16.82 8.24
CA ALA A 248 -0.96 17.14 8.00
C ALA A 248 -0.86 18.55 7.40
N GLN A 249 -0.01 19.38 8.00
CA GLN A 249 0.16 20.78 7.59
C GLN A 249 1.38 20.93 6.70
N ARG A 250 1.22 21.62 5.57
CA ARG A 250 2.33 21.91 4.67
C ARG A 250 3.37 22.78 5.38
N THR A 251 4.60 22.30 5.38
CA THR A 251 5.75 23.05 5.92
C THR A 251 6.42 23.80 4.78
N THR A 252 6.52 25.12 4.92
CA THR A 252 7.18 26.03 3.96
C THR A 252 8.69 26.04 4.09
#